data_AF-A0A7J0EWQ9-F1
#
_entry.id   AF-A0A7J0EWQ9-F1
#
_cell.length_a   1.000
_cell.length_b   1.000
_cell.length_c   1.000
_cell.angle_alpha   90.00
_cell.angle_beta   90.00
_cell.angle_gamma   90.00
#
_symmetry.space_group_name_H-M   'P 1'
#
loop_
_entity.id
_entity.type
_entity.pdbx_description
1 polymer ?
#
loop_
_entity_poly.entity_id
_entity_poly.type
_entity_poly.pdbx_seq_one_letter_code
_entity_poly.pdbx_strand_id
1 'polypeptide(L)'
;MASVVAAMLGLSILLLLGVLDWDDCLSEKSAWDTFVWFGVLVGMATQLTTLGIVSWISDGVEKSLKSLSLGWPLAFVILQAAYFFIHYLFASQTAHVGALYSAFLGMHLAAKVPNLLAALALAYNTNLFGALTHYSSGQAAVYYGGGYVKLPDVFKLGIVMAFVNILIWAVVATPWWKILGLY
;
A
#
# COMPACT_ATOMS: atom_id res chain seq x y z
N MET A 1 16.66 -8.13 12.67
CA MET A 1 16.42 -6.91 13.47
C MET A 1 15.29 -6.15 12.82
N ALA A 2 14.23 -5.75 13.55
CA ALA A 2 13.15 -4.96 12.96
C ALA A 2 13.72 -3.61 12.44
N SER A 3 13.21 -3.12 11.31
CA SER A 3 13.69 -1.89 10.65
C SER A 3 13.72 -0.68 11.61
N VAL A 4 12.73 -0.58 12.49
CA VAL A 4 12.65 0.46 13.53
C VAL A 4 13.79 0.34 14.54
N VAL A 5 14.15 -0.87 14.97
CA VAL A 5 15.24 -1.08 15.94
C VAL A 5 16.59 -0.68 15.33
N ALA A 6 16.82 -1.02 14.06
CA ALA A 6 18.01 -0.59 13.34
C ALA A 6 18.09 0.94 13.21
N ALA A 7 16.97 1.60 12.88
CA ALA A 7 16.90 3.05 12.80
C ALA A 7 17.15 3.73 14.15
N MET A 8 16.58 3.22 15.25
CA MET A 8 16.78 3.76 16.60
C MET A 8 18.20 3.54 17.11
N LEU A 9 18.83 2.41 16.78
CA LEU A 9 20.25 2.18 17.05
C LEU A 9 21.13 3.18 16.30
N GLY A 10 20.85 3.42 15.01
CA GLY A 10 21.56 4.43 14.21
C GLY A 10 21.45 5.82 14.83
N LEU A 11 20.23 6.26 15.17
CA LEU A 11 19.99 7.54 15.83
C LEU A 11 20.73 7.65 17.18
N SER A 12 20.69 6.58 17.98
CA SER A 12 21.36 6.53 19.28
C SER A 12 22.89 6.65 19.14
N ILE A 13 23.48 5.99 18.13
CA ILE A 13 24.91 6.10 17.84
C ILE A 13 25.26 7.54 17.41
N LEU A 14 24.45 8.17 16.55
CA LEU A 14 24.68 9.55 16.11
C LEU A 14 24.65 10.56 17.27
N LEU A 15 23.71 10.40 18.20
CA LEU A 15 23.62 11.21 19.43
C LEU A 15 24.81 10.96 20.36
N LEU A 16 25.19 9.70 20.58
CA LEU A 16 26.33 9.35 21.45
C LEU A 16 27.67 9.87 20.91
N LEU A 17 27.84 9.90 19.59
CA LEU A 17 29.03 10.42 18.93
C LEU A 17 29.02 11.96 18.81
N GLY A 18 27.92 12.63 19.17
CA GLY A 18 27.76 14.08 19.02
C GLY A 18 27.72 14.55 17.57
N VAL A 19 27.37 13.66 16.63
CA VAL A 19 27.17 14.01 15.22
C VAL A 19 25.85 14.75 15.03
N LEU A 20 24.85 14.40 15.85
CA LEU A 20 23.59 15.12 16.00
C LEU A 20 23.42 15.46 17.49
N ASP A 21 22.77 16.57 17.76
CA ASP A 21 22.24 16.88 19.08
C ASP A 21 20.72 16.65 19.16
N TRP A 22 20.15 16.90 20.33
CA TRP A 22 18.71 16.71 20.53
C TRP A 22 17.88 17.78 19.83
N ASP A 23 18.40 18.99 19.66
CA ASP A 23 17.72 20.08 18.97
C ASP A 23 17.66 19.80 17.46
N ASP A 24 18.67 19.14 16.88
CA ASP A 24 18.61 18.60 15.51
C ASP A 24 17.42 17.63 15.35
N CYS A 25 17.21 16.74 16.31
CA CYS A 25 16.09 15.79 16.30
C CYS A 25 14.73 16.49 16.42
N LEU A 26 14.63 17.51 17.28
CA LEU A 26 13.40 18.29 17.47
C LEU A 26 13.09 19.19 16.28
N SER A 27 14.12 19.71 15.61
CA SER A 27 13.99 20.61 14.46
C SER A 27 13.76 19.91 13.13
N GLU A 28 13.93 18.58 13.07
CA GLU A 28 13.62 17.74 11.90
C GLU A 28 12.10 17.57 11.70
N LYS A 29 11.45 18.66 11.27
CA LYS A 29 9.98 18.74 11.14
C LYS A 29 9.39 17.69 10.22
N SER A 30 10.13 17.23 9.20
CA SER A 30 9.61 16.23 8.26
C SER A 30 9.38 14.88 8.95
N ALA A 31 10.27 14.48 9.86
CA ALA A 31 10.12 13.25 10.63
C ALA A 31 8.90 13.32 11.56
N TRP A 32 8.70 14.46 12.24
CA TRP A 32 7.56 14.66 13.14
C TRP A 32 6.23 14.73 12.39
N ASP A 33 6.16 15.44 11.26
CA ASP A 33 4.98 15.51 10.41
C ASP A 33 4.57 14.11 9.95
N THR A 34 5.55 13.33 9.47
CA THR A 34 5.38 11.94 9.06
C THR A 34 4.86 11.07 10.22
N PHE A 35 5.48 11.16 11.40
CA PHE A 35 5.08 10.38 12.58
C PHE A 35 3.64 10.66 13.01
N VAL A 36 3.25 11.94 13.10
CA VAL A 36 1.91 12.35 13.54
C VAL A 36 0.87 11.94 12.50
N TRP A 37 1.11 12.23 11.22
CA TRP A 37 0.17 11.95 10.15
C TRP A 37 -0.08 10.44 10.00
N PHE A 38 0.96 9.61 10.06
CA PHE A 38 0.80 8.15 10.06
C PHE A 38 0.11 7.63 11.31
N GLY A 39 0.46 8.13 12.50
CA GLY A 39 -0.16 7.72 13.75
C GLY A 39 -1.68 7.93 13.73
N VAL A 40 -2.12 9.10 13.26
CA VAL A 40 -3.55 9.43 13.13
C VAL A 40 -4.24 8.54 12.10
N LEU A 41 -3.64 8.33 10.93
CA LEU A 41 -4.25 7.48 9.88
C LEU A 41 -4.36 6.02 10.31
N VAL A 42 -3.31 5.45 10.90
CA VAL A 42 -3.35 4.07 11.43
C VAL A 42 -4.39 3.98 12.56
N GLY A 43 -4.49 5.00 13.41
CA GLY A 43 -5.52 5.09 14.43
C GLY A 43 -6.94 5.07 13.86
N MET A 44 -7.23 5.92 12.86
CA MET A 44 -8.54 5.97 12.20
C MET A 44 -8.88 4.68 11.45
N ALA A 45 -7.92 4.11 10.72
CA ALA A 45 -8.03 2.81 10.08
C ALA A 45 -8.40 1.69 11.06
N THR A 46 -7.72 1.68 12.20
CA THR A 46 -7.99 0.73 13.28
C THR A 46 -9.42 0.90 13.78
N GLN A 47 -9.88 2.13 13.98
CA GLN A 47 -11.26 2.39 14.41
C GLN A 47 -12.29 1.99 13.35
N LEU A 48 -12.06 2.23 12.06
CA LEU A 48 -12.93 1.74 10.99
C LEU A 48 -13.05 0.20 11.00
N THR A 49 -11.97 -0.49 11.34
CA THR A 49 -11.98 -1.95 11.52
C THR A 49 -12.76 -2.35 12.76
N THR A 50 -12.45 -1.76 13.92
CA THR A 50 -13.09 -2.05 15.21
C THR A 50 -14.60 -1.77 15.21
N LEU A 51 -15.01 -0.68 14.55
CA LEU A 51 -16.42 -0.31 14.41
C LEU A 51 -17.17 -1.18 13.38
N GLY A 52 -16.49 -2.12 12.73
CA GLY A 52 -17.10 -3.05 11.77
C GLY A 52 -17.40 -2.44 10.40
N ILE A 53 -16.95 -1.21 10.11
CA ILE A 53 -17.13 -0.58 8.79
C ILE A 53 -16.41 -1.38 7.72
N VAL A 54 -15.19 -1.82 8.01
CA VAL A 54 -14.41 -2.70 7.12
C VAL A 54 -15.18 -3.99 6.81
N SER A 55 -15.74 -4.65 7.83
CA SER A 55 -16.54 -5.86 7.64
C SER A 55 -17.81 -5.59 6.85
N TRP A 56 -18.52 -4.50 7.16
CA TRP A 56 -19.73 -4.11 6.43
C TRP A 56 -19.48 -3.84 4.93
N ILE A 57 -18.40 -3.13 4.60
CA ILE A 57 -17.98 -2.92 3.20
C ILE A 57 -17.62 -4.27 2.56
N SER A 58 -16.86 -5.09 3.27
CA SER A 58 -16.44 -6.41 2.79
C SER A 58 -17.62 -7.32 2.50
N ASP A 59 -18.63 -7.34 3.37
CA ASP A 59 -19.88 -8.09 3.20
C ASP A 59 -20.68 -7.57 1.98
N GLY A 60 -20.70 -6.25 1.77
CA GLY A 60 -21.36 -5.63 0.61
C GLY A 60 -20.70 -6.01 -0.71
N VAL A 61 -19.37 -6.00 -0.75
CA VAL A 61 -18.59 -6.44 -1.91
C VAL A 61 -18.75 -7.95 -2.11
N GLU A 62 -18.68 -8.76 -1.05
CA GLU A 62 -18.89 -10.21 -1.11
C GLU A 62 -20.28 -10.56 -1.67
N LYS A 63 -21.34 -9.92 -1.18
CA LYS A 63 -22.71 -10.10 -1.70
C LYS A 63 -22.81 -9.75 -3.18
N SER A 64 -22.15 -8.68 -3.60
CA SER A 64 -22.12 -8.25 -5.01
C SER A 64 -21.34 -9.22 -5.88
N LEU A 65 -20.20 -9.73 -5.41
CA LEU A 65 -19.41 -10.72 -6.14
C LEU A 65 -20.13 -12.09 -6.22
N LYS A 66 -20.82 -12.48 -5.14
CA LYS A 66 -21.64 -13.71 -5.09
C LYS A 66 -22.87 -13.62 -5.99
N SER A 67 -23.57 -12.48 -6.02
CA SER A 67 -24.74 -12.32 -6.91
C SER A 67 -24.35 -12.43 -8.38
N LEU A 68 -23.12 -12.05 -8.72
CA LEU A 68 -22.55 -12.18 -10.06
C LEU A 68 -22.03 -13.61 -10.36
N SER A 69 -22.11 -14.56 -9.42
CA SER A 69 -21.62 -15.95 -9.56
C SER A 69 -20.18 -16.07 -10.07
N LEU A 70 -19.32 -15.11 -9.70
CA LEU A 70 -17.95 -15.04 -10.19
C LEU A 70 -17.09 -16.10 -9.50
N GLY A 71 -16.30 -16.84 -10.30
CA GLY A 71 -15.24 -17.68 -9.75
C GLY A 71 -14.18 -16.85 -9.03
N TRP A 72 -13.48 -17.47 -8.07
CA TRP A 72 -12.42 -16.80 -7.31
C TRP A 72 -11.36 -16.09 -8.17
N PRO A 73 -10.96 -16.56 -9.39
CA PRO A 73 -9.97 -15.84 -10.20
C PRO A 73 -10.46 -14.47 -10.65
N LEU A 74 -11.73 -14.34 -10.99
CA LEU A 74 -12.31 -13.08 -11.43
C LEU A 74 -12.54 -12.13 -10.25
N ALA A 75 -12.99 -12.66 -9.11
CA ALA A 75 -13.08 -11.90 -7.87
C ALA A 75 -11.70 -11.36 -7.44
N PHE A 76 -10.65 -12.18 -7.54
CA PHE A 76 -9.27 -11.78 -7.29
C PHE A 76 -8.85 -10.61 -8.17
N VAL A 77 -9.08 -10.67 -9.49
CA VAL A 77 -8.71 -9.59 -10.41
C VAL A 77 -9.46 -8.29 -10.07
N ILE A 78 -10.76 -8.36 -9.79
CA ILE A 78 -11.57 -7.18 -9.44
C ILE A 78 -11.09 -6.55 -8.14
N LEU A 79 -10.88 -7.36 -7.10
CA LEU A 79 -10.41 -6.88 -5.79
C LEU A 79 -9.00 -6.29 -5.88
N GLN A 80 -8.09 -6.92 -6.62
CA GLN A 80 -6.74 -6.41 -6.85
C GLN A 80 -6.75 -5.09 -7.64
N ALA A 81 -7.60 -4.96 -8.66
CA ALA A 81 -7.73 -3.72 -9.41
C ALA A 81 -8.33 -2.60 -8.53
N ALA A 82 -9.36 -2.89 -7.75
CA ALA A 82 -9.94 -1.94 -6.81
C ALA A 82 -8.93 -1.46 -5.76
N TYR A 83 -8.15 -2.39 -5.18
CA TYR A 83 -7.07 -2.07 -4.25
C TYR A 83 -5.97 -1.21 -4.92
N PHE A 84 -5.64 -1.51 -6.17
CA PHE A 84 -4.64 -0.75 -6.92
C PHE A 84 -5.08 0.71 -7.14
N PHE A 85 -6.29 0.91 -7.66
CA PHE A 85 -6.77 2.22 -8.10
C PHE A 85 -7.31 3.11 -6.96
N ILE A 86 -7.82 2.54 -5.87
CA ILE A 86 -8.24 3.35 -4.71
C ILE A 86 -7.05 4.12 -4.11
N HIS A 87 -5.81 3.71 -4.41
CA HIS A 87 -4.60 4.41 -4.00
C HIS A 87 -4.48 5.84 -4.55
N TYR A 88 -5.18 6.20 -5.64
CA TYR A 88 -5.26 7.62 -6.05
C TYR A 88 -5.81 8.53 -4.93
N LEU A 89 -6.53 7.98 -3.97
CA LEU A 89 -7.08 8.69 -2.81
C LEU A 89 -6.15 8.71 -1.59
N PHE A 90 -4.96 8.09 -1.68
CA PHE A 90 -4.00 7.97 -0.59
C PHE A 90 -2.66 8.63 -0.93
N ALA A 91 -2.13 9.40 0.02
CA ALA A 91 -0.82 10.03 -0.08
C ALA A 91 0.34 9.16 0.43
N SER A 92 0.12 7.86 0.66
CA SER A 92 1.16 6.97 1.17
C SER A 92 0.79 5.49 1.11
N GLN A 93 1.78 4.65 0.79
CA GLN A 93 1.64 3.19 0.85
C GLN A 93 1.42 2.63 2.21
N THR A 94 2.18 3.11 3.19
CA THR A 94 2.02 2.65 4.57
C THR A 94 0.62 3.01 5.09
N ALA A 95 0.09 4.17 4.70
CA ALA A 95 -1.25 4.60 5.10
C ALA A 95 -2.33 3.75 4.43
N HIS A 96 -2.19 3.49 3.13
CA HIS A 96 -3.09 2.62 2.39
C HIS A 96 -3.12 1.21 2.99
N VAL A 97 -1.95 0.61 3.23
CA VAL A 97 -1.84 -0.73 3.84
C VAL A 97 -2.50 -0.75 5.23
N GLY A 98 -2.18 0.22 6.07
CA GLY A 98 -2.77 0.34 7.40
C GLY A 98 -4.29 0.45 7.36
N ALA A 99 -4.85 1.13 6.36
CA ALA A 99 -6.28 1.34 6.21
C ALA A 99 -7.04 0.17 5.56
N LEU A 100 -6.48 -0.43 4.52
CA LEU A 100 -7.26 -1.27 3.60
C LEU A 100 -6.76 -2.71 3.48
N TYR A 101 -5.54 -3.03 3.93
CA TYR A 101 -4.98 -4.36 3.71
C TYR A 101 -5.81 -5.46 4.38
N SER A 102 -6.15 -5.29 5.66
CA SER A 102 -6.94 -6.28 6.42
C SER A 102 -8.33 -6.47 5.81
N ALA A 103 -8.98 -5.38 5.41
CA ALA A 103 -10.27 -5.36 4.73
C ALA A 103 -10.25 -6.18 3.43
N PHE A 104 -9.32 -5.83 2.54
CA PHE A 104 -9.21 -6.49 1.24
C PHE A 104 -8.77 -7.94 1.37
N LEU A 105 -7.91 -8.27 2.34
CA LEU A 105 -7.58 -9.67 2.62
C LEU A 105 -8.84 -10.44 3.05
N GLY A 106 -9.65 -9.88 3.95
CA GLY A 106 -10.94 -10.46 4.34
C GLY A 106 -11.85 -10.74 3.14
N MET A 107 -11.99 -9.77 2.23
CA MET A 107 -12.78 -9.92 0.99
C MET A 107 -12.24 -11.03 0.07
N HIS A 108 -10.91 -11.14 -0.08
CA HIS A 108 -10.30 -12.19 -0.88
C HIS A 108 -10.57 -13.59 -0.30
N LEU A 109 -10.45 -13.73 1.02
CA LEU A 109 -10.73 -14.99 1.72
C LEU A 109 -12.21 -15.39 1.59
N ALA A 110 -13.13 -14.42 1.73
CA ALA A 110 -14.55 -14.63 1.52
C ALA A 110 -14.89 -15.05 0.07
N ALA A 111 -14.14 -14.53 -0.90
CA ALA A 111 -14.21 -14.92 -2.31
C ALA A 111 -13.51 -16.26 -2.63
N LYS A 112 -13.00 -16.98 -1.62
CA LYS A 112 -12.29 -18.27 -1.75
C LYS A 112 -10.99 -18.19 -2.55
N VAL A 113 -10.33 -17.04 -2.57
CA VAL A 113 -8.98 -16.92 -3.14
C VAL A 113 -7.99 -17.66 -2.23
N PRO A 114 -7.02 -18.43 -2.76
CA PRO A 114 -5.99 -19.08 -1.96
C PRO A 114 -5.27 -18.10 -1.02
N ASN A 115 -5.19 -18.42 0.27
CA ASN A 115 -4.79 -17.48 1.32
C ASN A 115 -3.41 -16.85 1.08
N LEU A 116 -2.41 -17.68 0.72
CA LEU A 116 -1.05 -17.21 0.48
C LEU A 116 -0.98 -16.32 -0.78
N LEU A 117 -1.72 -16.68 -1.83
CA LEU A 117 -1.84 -15.85 -3.03
C LEU A 117 -2.45 -14.49 -2.69
N ALA A 118 -3.57 -14.46 -1.96
CA ALA A 118 -4.23 -13.21 -1.58
C ALA A 118 -3.30 -12.28 -0.77
N ALA A 119 -2.63 -12.83 0.25
CA ALA A 119 -1.74 -12.05 1.11
C ALA A 119 -0.53 -11.48 0.34
N LEU A 120 0.11 -12.31 -0.48
CA LEU A 120 1.26 -11.89 -1.28
C LEU A 120 0.85 -10.93 -2.40
N ALA A 121 -0.25 -11.19 -3.10
CA ALA A 121 -0.72 -10.34 -4.18
C ALA A 121 -1.08 -8.94 -3.70
N LEU A 122 -1.69 -8.81 -2.52
CA LEU A 122 -1.91 -7.49 -1.90
C LEU A 122 -0.59 -6.80 -1.58
N ALA A 123 0.37 -7.50 -0.99
CA ALA A 123 1.68 -6.94 -0.66
C ALA A 123 2.47 -6.51 -1.92
N TYR A 124 2.39 -7.27 -3.01
CA TYR A 124 3.02 -6.89 -4.28
C TYR A 124 2.32 -5.70 -4.91
N ASN A 125 0.99 -5.71 -4.97
CA ASN A 125 0.18 -4.58 -5.43
C ASN A 125 0.56 -3.30 -4.66
N THR A 126 0.85 -3.44 -3.36
CA THR A 126 1.31 -2.33 -2.53
C THR A 126 2.58 -1.64 -3.06
N ASN A 127 3.47 -2.40 -3.68
CA ASN A 127 4.70 -1.84 -4.21
C ASN A 127 4.45 -1.19 -5.59
N LEU A 128 3.55 -1.77 -6.39
CA LEU A 128 3.30 -1.34 -7.77
C LEU A 128 2.57 -0.01 -7.86
N PHE A 129 1.57 0.23 -7.00
CA PHE A 129 0.84 1.50 -7.01
C PHE A 129 1.68 2.70 -6.47
N GLY A 130 2.95 2.49 -6.11
CA GLY A 130 3.92 3.53 -5.70
C GLY A 130 4.29 4.53 -6.78
N ALA A 131 4.04 4.18 -8.04
CA ALA A 131 4.33 5.01 -9.20
C ALA A 131 3.11 5.78 -9.72
N LEU A 132 1.95 5.75 -9.04
CA LEU A 132 0.71 6.33 -9.59
C LEU A 132 0.67 7.86 -9.62
N THR A 133 1.13 8.50 -8.56
CA THR A 133 1.05 9.95 -8.39
C THR A 133 2.35 10.49 -7.78
N HIS A 134 2.49 11.81 -7.72
CA HIS A 134 3.61 12.43 -7.01
C HIS A 134 3.58 12.19 -5.50
N TYR A 135 2.43 11.81 -4.94
CA TYR A 135 2.26 11.56 -3.51
C TYR A 135 2.06 10.08 -3.18
N SER A 136 2.07 9.16 -4.14
CA SER A 136 1.73 7.75 -3.85
C SER A 136 2.74 7.07 -2.92
N SER A 137 3.97 7.57 -2.87
CA SER A 137 5.03 7.04 -2.02
C SER A 137 6.02 8.13 -1.62
N GLY A 138 6.80 7.88 -0.56
CA GLY A 138 7.86 8.80 -0.14
C GLY A 138 8.90 9.01 -1.24
N GLN A 139 9.21 7.96 -2.01
CA GLN A 139 10.10 8.04 -3.16
C GLN A 139 9.52 8.95 -4.25
N ALA A 140 8.23 8.78 -4.59
CA ALA A 140 7.57 9.62 -5.58
C ALA A 140 7.54 11.11 -5.17
N ALA A 141 7.32 11.38 -3.88
CA ALA A 141 7.34 12.73 -3.33
C ALA A 141 8.73 13.38 -3.44
N VAL A 142 9.79 12.63 -3.15
CA VAL A 142 11.18 13.11 -3.30
C VAL A 142 11.51 13.40 -4.76
N TYR A 143 11.17 12.49 -5.69
CA TYR A 143 11.44 12.70 -7.12
C TYR A 143 10.69 13.92 -7.68
N TYR A 144 9.42 14.08 -7.32
CA TYR A 144 8.64 15.24 -7.75
C TYR A 144 9.13 16.55 -7.10
N GLY A 145 9.51 16.49 -5.82
CA GLY A 145 10.05 17.62 -5.06
C GLY A 145 11.34 18.21 -5.65
N GLY A 146 12.06 17.46 -6.49
CA GLY A 146 13.22 17.97 -7.24
C GLY A 146 12.88 19.04 -8.29
N GLY A 147 11.61 19.25 -8.63
CA GLY A 147 11.17 20.35 -9.52
C GLY A 147 11.47 20.14 -11.00
N TYR A 148 12.00 18.99 -11.40
CA TYR A 148 12.36 18.68 -12.79
C TYR A 148 11.18 18.17 -13.64
N VAL A 149 10.10 17.70 -13.03
CA VAL A 149 8.97 17.08 -13.73
C VAL A 149 7.69 17.85 -13.43
N LYS A 150 6.92 18.17 -14.47
CA LYS A 150 5.64 18.88 -14.31
C LYS A 150 4.56 17.93 -13.80
N LEU A 151 3.64 18.45 -12.98
CA LEU A 151 2.54 17.67 -12.40
C LEU A 151 1.74 16.85 -13.44
N PRO A 152 1.32 17.39 -14.61
CA PRO A 152 0.57 16.61 -15.58
C PRO A 152 1.37 15.44 -16.15
N ASP A 153 2.69 15.58 -16.26
CA ASP A 153 3.56 14.53 -16.78
C ASP A 153 3.74 13.41 -15.75
N VAL A 154 3.76 13.74 -14.45
CA VAL A 154 3.72 12.72 -13.39
C VAL A 154 2.46 11.86 -13.48
N PHE A 155 1.28 12.47 -13.62
CA PHE A 155 0.03 11.71 -13.73
C PHE A 155 -0.05 10.87 -15.01
N LYS A 156 0.45 11.41 -16.15
CA LYS A 156 0.54 10.64 -17.41
C LYS A 156 1.48 9.44 -17.27
N LEU A 157 2.66 9.64 -16.68
CA LEU A 157 3.60 8.56 -16.45
C LEU A 157 3.02 7.54 -15.46
N GLY A 158 2.34 7.99 -14.41
CA GLY A 158 1.75 7.11 -13.42
C GLY A 158 0.66 6.20 -13.99
N ILE A 159 -0.23 6.73 -14.84
CA ILE A 159 -1.24 5.87 -15.50
C ILE A 159 -0.60 4.91 -16.51
N VAL A 160 0.44 5.34 -17.24
CA VAL A 160 1.20 4.44 -18.13
C VAL A 160 1.85 3.32 -17.33
N MET A 161 2.51 3.66 -16.22
CA MET A 161 3.15 2.68 -15.33
C MET A 161 2.13 1.76 -14.65
N ALA A 162 0.91 2.23 -14.37
CA ALA A 162 -0.17 1.37 -13.90
C ALA A 162 -0.45 0.23 -14.89
N PHE A 163 -0.66 0.56 -16.16
CA PHE A 163 -0.91 -0.44 -17.20
C PHE A 163 0.28 -1.37 -17.41
N VAL A 164 1.50 -0.82 -17.45
CA VAL A 164 2.73 -1.63 -17.61
C VAL A 164 2.86 -2.63 -16.45
N ASN A 165 2.72 -2.18 -15.21
CA ASN A 165 2.81 -3.05 -14.05
C ASN A 165 1.70 -4.11 -14.04
N ILE A 166 0.44 -3.72 -14.27
CA ILE A 166 -0.68 -4.67 -14.31
C ILE A 166 -0.45 -5.72 -15.40
N LEU A 167 0.01 -5.32 -16.59
CA LEU A 167 0.27 -6.24 -17.69
C LEU A 167 1.40 -7.22 -17.36
N ILE A 168 2.52 -6.73 -16.82
CA ILE A 168 3.65 -7.59 -16.41
C ILE A 168 3.19 -8.60 -15.37
N TRP A 169 2.44 -8.18 -14.36
CA TRP A 169 1.98 -9.10 -13.32
C TRP A 169 0.91 -10.06 -13.82
N ALA A 170 0.01 -9.62 -14.71
CA ALA A 170 -0.96 -10.50 -15.33
C ALA A 170 -0.30 -11.59 -16.20
N VAL A 171 0.71 -11.23 -17.00
CA VAL A 171 1.32 -12.15 -17.98
C VAL A 171 2.46 -12.98 -17.38
N VAL A 172 3.28 -12.39 -16.52
CA VAL A 172 4.49 -13.03 -15.97
C VAL A 172 4.27 -13.59 -14.58
N ALA A 173 3.55 -12.87 -13.70
CA ALA A 173 3.36 -13.35 -12.35
C ALA A 173 2.36 -14.51 -12.29
N THR A 174 1.31 -14.52 -13.12
CA THR A 174 0.33 -15.63 -13.09
C THR A 174 0.95 -16.99 -13.40
N PRO A 175 1.74 -17.21 -14.48
CA PRO A 175 2.36 -18.50 -14.71
C PRO A 175 3.42 -18.81 -13.65
N TRP A 176 4.17 -17.80 -13.19
CA TRP A 176 5.19 -17.96 -12.17
C TRP A 176 4.61 -18.42 -10.83
N TRP A 177 3.51 -17.81 -10.39
CA TRP A 177 2.80 -18.19 -9.18
C TRP A 177 2.24 -19.61 -9.26
N LYS A 178 1.80 -20.04 -10.45
CA LYS A 178 1.39 -21.43 -10.68
C LYS A 178 2.57 -22.40 -10.57
N ILE A 179 3.74 -22.05 -11.11
CA ILE A 179 4.97 -22.86 -10.98
C ILE A 179 5.38 -22.99 -9.50
N LEU A 180 5.22 -21.92 -8.73
CA LEU A 180 5.49 -21.92 -7.29
C LEU A 180 4.42 -22.63 -6.45
N GLY A 181 3.32 -23.09 -7.05
CA GLY A 181 2.21 -23.75 -6.34
C GLY A 181 1.40 -22.82 -5.44
N LEU A 182 1.33 -21.52 -5.77
CA LEU A 182 0.52 -20.55 -5.01
C LEU A 182 -0.98 -20.67 -5.30
N TYR A 183 -1.35 -21.31 -6.42
CA TYR A 183 -2.71 -21.70 -6.79
C TYR A 183 -2.72 -22.84 -7.81
#